data_AF-A0A8H8U694-F1
#
_entry.id   AF-A0A8H8U694-F1
#
_cell.length_a   1.000
_cell.length_b   1.000
_cell.length_c   1.000
_cell.angle_alpha   90.00
_cell.angle_beta   90.00
_cell.angle_gamma   90.00
#
_symmetry.space_group_name_H-M   'P 1'
#
loop_
_entity.id
_entity.type
_entity.pdbx_description
1 polymer ?
#
loop_
_entity_poly.entity_id
_entity_poly.type
_entity_poly.pdbx_seq_one_letter_code
_entity_poly.pdbx_strand_id
1 'polypeptide(L)'
;MSKLSPTLKALISAPHARPNTLPAPPAVRSVYERLRQEAVAKNVGMPAWLTLSTATTMTMNSPDGLTELYNIATSSSRDKAQSVLAAELMREVGLKCIGFNGVPRTINCLGAFRANLPPEIASSLSTTPTRYTTPSTIPSILSRGASLWTSIYHPFAGKLFTKLS
;
A
#
# COMPACT_ATOMS: atom_id res chain seq x y z
N MET A 1 -31.79 -7.06 22.67
CA MET A 1 -30.45 -7.46 22.18
C MET A 1 -30.45 -8.96 21.96
N SER A 2 -30.42 -9.41 20.70
CA SER A 2 -30.41 -10.84 20.37
C SER A 2 -29.14 -11.51 20.91
N LYS A 3 -29.29 -12.45 21.83
CA LYS A 3 -28.17 -13.21 22.38
C LYS A 3 -27.71 -14.23 21.33
N LEU A 4 -26.48 -14.10 20.86
CA LEU A 4 -25.82 -15.11 20.01
C LEU A 4 -25.93 -16.48 20.67
N SER A 5 -26.16 -17.54 19.88
CA SER A 5 -26.23 -18.91 20.40
C SER A 5 -24.89 -19.33 21.03
N PRO A 6 -24.89 -20.27 21.99
CA PRO A 6 -23.66 -20.78 22.60
C PRO A 6 -22.65 -21.31 21.56
N THR A 7 -23.13 -22.02 20.54
CA THR A 7 -22.30 -22.54 19.45
C THR A 7 -21.65 -21.42 18.65
N LEU A 8 -22.39 -20.36 18.34
CA LEU A 8 -21.83 -19.21 17.63
C LEU A 8 -20.82 -18.45 18.49
N LYS A 9 -21.04 -18.34 19.80
CA LYS A 9 -20.07 -17.76 20.75
C LYS A 9 -18.79 -18.58 20.83
N ALA A 10 -18.89 -19.90 20.86
CA ALA A 10 -17.74 -20.80 20.84
C ALA A 10 -16.95 -20.64 19.54
N LEU A 11 -17.63 -20.57 18.39
CA LEU A 11 -17.00 -20.40 17.08
C LEU A 11 -16.26 -19.07 16.97
N ILE A 12 -16.89 -17.93 17.28
CA ILE A 12 -16.24 -16.61 17.18
C ILE A 12 -15.09 -16.42 18.19
N SER A 13 -15.11 -17.17 19.28
CA SER A 13 -14.06 -17.11 20.32
C SER A 13 -12.94 -18.14 20.07
N ALA A 14 -13.12 -19.02 19.09
CA ALA A 14 -12.14 -20.04 18.79
C ALA A 14 -10.82 -19.40 18.32
N PRO A 15 -9.65 -19.98 18.67
CA PRO A 15 -8.35 -19.41 18.30
C PRO A 15 -8.19 -19.16 16.78
N HIS A 16 -8.79 -20.00 15.94
CA HIS A 16 -8.78 -19.88 14.49
C HIS A 16 -9.76 -18.82 13.94
N ALA A 17 -10.70 -18.34 14.76
CA ALA A 17 -11.57 -17.21 14.42
C ALA A 17 -10.94 -15.87 14.79
N ARG A 18 -9.79 -15.85 15.46
CA ARG A 18 -9.04 -14.62 15.73
C ARG A 18 -8.53 -14.05 14.40
N PRO A 19 -8.69 -12.74 14.16
CA PRO A 19 -8.22 -12.10 12.94
C PRO A 19 -6.69 -12.06 12.95
N ASN A 20 -6.06 -13.12 12.44
CA ASN A 20 -4.62 -13.17 12.17
C ASN A 20 -4.32 -12.67 10.75
N THR A 21 -3.04 -12.53 10.45
CA THR A 21 -2.56 -12.31 9.08
C THR A 21 -2.95 -13.46 8.18
N LEU A 22 -3.37 -13.15 6.96
CA LEU A 22 -3.66 -14.13 5.94
C LEU A 22 -2.33 -14.61 5.33
N PRO A 23 -2.07 -15.93 5.25
CA PRO A 23 -0.89 -16.43 4.56
C PRO A 23 -0.96 -16.09 3.06
N ALA A 24 0.20 -15.89 2.44
CA ALA A 24 0.28 -15.73 1.00
C ALA A 24 -0.30 -16.98 0.29
N PRO A 25 -1.31 -16.84 -0.59
CA PRO A 25 -1.78 -17.97 -1.40
C PRO A 25 -0.65 -18.53 -2.27
N PRO A 26 -0.58 -19.85 -2.52
CA PRO A 26 0.47 -20.45 -3.35
C PRO A 26 0.58 -19.82 -4.75
N ALA A 27 -0.54 -19.34 -5.29
CA ALA A 27 -0.61 -18.71 -6.60
C ALA A 27 -0.25 -17.21 -6.60
N VAL A 28 -0.01 -16.57 -5.44
CA VAL A 28 0.12 -15.11 -5.34
C VAL A 28 1.24 -14.57 -6.24
N ARG A 29 2.36 -15.31 -6.32
CA ARG A 29 3.49 -14.97 -7.17
C ARG A 29 3.09 -14.92 -8.65
N SER A 30 2.31 -15.90 -9.11
CA SER A 30 1.82 -15.95 -10.49
C SER A 30 0.86 -14.80 -10.82
N VAL A 31 0.05 -14.38 -9.84
CA VAL A 31 -0.88 -13.25 -9.99
C VAL A 31 -0.12 -11.94 -10.14
N TYR A 32 0.86 -11.67 -9.27
CA TYR A 32 1.69 -10.48 -9.36
C TYR A 32 2.54 -10.45 -10.63
N GLU A 33 3.09 -11.58 -11.05
CA GLU A 33 3.89 -11.67 -12.27
C GLU A 33 3.04 -11.40 -13.51
N ARG A 34 1.82 -11.94 -13.57
CA ARG A 34 0.85 -11.60 -14.62
C ARG A 34 0.52 -10.11 -14.62
N LEU A 35 0.26 -9.53 -13.45
CA LEU A 35 -0.04 -8.11 -13.31
C LEU A 35 1.14 -7.22 -13.76
N ARG A 36 2.37 -7.61 -13.44
CA ARG A 36 3.59 -6.94 -13.92
C ARG A 36 3.70 -7.00 -15.44
N GLN A 37 3.47 -8.17 -16.05
CA GLN A 37 3.51 -8.34 -17.51
C GLN A 37 2.43 -7.54 -18.22
N GLU A 38 1.20 -7.57 -17.70
CA GLU A 38 0.10 -6.76 -18.22
C GLU A 38 0.37 -5.26 -18.09
N ALA A 39 0.95 -4.81 -16.97
CA ALA A 39 1.31 -3.42 -16.77
C ALA A 39 2.30 -2.97 -17.84
N VAL A 40 3.34 -3.78 -18.12
CA VAL A 40 4.29 -3.49 -19.21
C VAL A 40 3.58 -3.44 -20.56
N ALA A 41 2.74 -4.43 -20.88
CA ALA A 41 2.01 -4.48 -22.15
C ALA A 41 1.07 -3.26 -22.35
N LYS A 42 0.58 -2.68 -21.25
CA LYS A 42 -0.31 -1.50 -21.24
C LYS A 42 0.43 -0.18 -20.98
N ASN A 43 1.77 -0.17 -20.99
CA ASN A 43 2.60 1.01 -20.70
C ASN A 43 2.32 1.64 -19.32
N VAL A 44 1.96 0.82 -18.33
CA VAL A 44 1.77 1.23 -16.94
C VAL A 44 3.07 1.06 -16.17
N GLY A 45 3.65 2.19 -15.73
CA GLY A 45 4.91 2.20 -14.99
C GLY A 45 4.85 1.49 -13.64
N MET A 46 6.02 1.08 -13.14
CA MET A 46 6.16 0.42 -11.84
C MET A 46 5.45 1.13 -10.68
N PRO A 47 5.57 2.47 -10.54
CA PRO A 47 4.92 3.17 -9.44
C PRO A 47 3.40 2.94 -9.39
N ALA A 48 2.73 2.83 -10.53
CA ALA A 48 1.28 2.68 -10.59
C ALA A 48 0.83 1.26 -10.19
N TRP A 49 1.39 0.23 -10.83
CA TRP A 49 0.96 -1.15 -10.57
C TRP A 49 1.43 -1.65 -9.19
N LEU A 50 2.61 -1.23 -8.73
CA LEU A 50 3.11 -1.58 -7.39
C LEU A 50 2.28 -0.90 -6.30
N THR A 51 1.85 0.35 -6.51
CA THR A 51 0.94 1.06 -5.60
C THR A 51 -0.36 0.29 -5.40
N LEU A 52 -1.04 -0.07 -6.50
CA LEU A 52 -2.32 -0.77 -6.45
C LEU A 52 -2.19 -2.17 -5.83
N SER A 53 -1.14 -2.90 -6.20
CA SER A 53 -0.87 -4.25 -5.68
C SER A 53 -0.56 -4.20 -4.19
N THR A 54 0.22 -3.23 -3.74
CA THR A 54 0.55 -3.05 -2.32
C THR A 54 -0.69 -2.72 -1.51
N ALA A 55 -1.49 -1.74 -1.96
CA ALA A 55 -2.72 -1.36 -1.29
C ALA A 55 -3.66 -2.58 -1.13
N THR A 56 -3.86 -3.33 -2.21
CA THR A 56 -4.70 -4.54 -2.22
C THR A 56 -4.17 -5.60 -1.25
N THR A 57 -2.88 -5.90 -1.30
CA THR A 57 -2.24 -6.92 -0.45
C THR A 57 -2.34 -6.53 1.03
N MET A 58 -2.18 -5.24 1.33
CA MET A 58 -2.36 -4.73 2.69
C MET A 58 -3.80 -4.83 3.15
N THR A 59 -4.78 -4.53 2.29
CA THR A 59 -6.21 -4.72 2.60
C THR A 59 -6.51 -6.18 2.91
N MET A 60 -5.86 -7.14 2.24
CA MET A 60 -5.96 -8.57 2.53
C MET A 60 -5.27 -9.01 3.83
N ASN A 61 -4.54 -8.12 4.52
CA ASN A 61 -3.74 -8.44 5.72
C ASN A 61 -2.77 -9.60 5.48
N SER A 62 -2.07 -9.58 4.35
CA SER A 62 -1.16 -10.66 3.91
C SER A 62 0.30 -10.18 3.84
N PRO A 63 1.06 -10.20 4.95
CA PRO A 63 2.44 -9.73 4.97
C PRO A 63 3.39 -10.53 4.06
N ASP A 64 3.27 -11.85 4.03
CA ASP A 64 4.09 -12.69 3.14
C ASP A 64 3.84 -12.34 1.66
N GLY A 65 2.60 -11.96 1.34
CA GLY A 65 2.24 -11.46 0.03
C GLY A 65 2.95 -10.14 -0.32
N LEU A 66 3.24 -9.27 0.65
CA LEU A 66 4.02 -8.06 0.43
C LEU A 66 5.48 -8.38 0.16
N THR A 67 6.03 -9.37 0.87
CA THR A 67 7.40 -9.85 0.62
C THR A 67 7.54 -10.39 -0.79
N GLU A 68 6.61 -11.25 -1.23
CA GLU A 68 6.62 -11.76 -2.62
C GLU A 68 6.44 -10.65 -3.66
N LEU A 69 5.56 -9.68 -3.40
CA LEU A 69 5.35 -8.53 -4.28
C LEU A 69 6.63 -7.70 -4.45
N TYR A 70 7.33 -7.42 -3.35
CA TYR A 70 8.63 -6.73 -3.38
C TYR A 70 9.68 -7.52 -4.17
N ASN A 71 9.77 -8.83 -3.94
CA ASN A 71 10.70 -9.70 -4.66
C ASN A 71 10.45 -9.66 -6.17
N ILE A 72 9.19 -9.66 -6.61
CA ILE A 72 8.84 -9.55 -8.04
C ILE A 72 9.18 -8.16 -8.59
N ALA A 73 8.82 -7.09 -7.87
CA ALA A 73 9.08 -5.72 -8.28
C ALA A 73 10.58 -5.42 -8.44
N THR A 74 11.43 -6.12 -7.68
CA THR A 74 12.89 -5.92 -7.68
C THR A 74 13.66 -7.00 -8.44
N SER A 75 13.03 -8.11 -8.81
CA SER A 75 13.68 -9.27 -9.45
C SER A 75 14.48 -8.94 -10.72
N SER A 76 14.01 -7.98 -11.51
CA SER A 76 14.65 -7.55 -12.76
C SER A 76 15.72 -6.46 -12.59
N SER A 77 15.85 -5.88 -11.39
CA SER A 77 16.79 -4.78 -11.12
C SER A 77 17.82 -5.21 -10.09
N ARG A 78 19.09 -5.28 -10.50
CA ARG A 78 20.21 -5.40 -9.56
C ARG A 78 20.60 -4.07 -8.91
N ASP A 79 19.90 -2.99 -9.24
CA ASP A 79 20.15 -1.69 -8.64
C ASP A 79 19.52 -1.59 -7.24
N LYS A 80 20.38 -1.34 -6.26
CA LYS A 80 20.00 -1.08 -4.86
C LYS A 80 19.08 0.13 -4.75
N ALA A 81 19.31 1.20 -5.52
CA ALA A 81 18.52 2.42 -5.43
C ALA A 81 17.06 2.18 -5.86
N GLN A 82 16.84 1.47 -6.97
CA GLN A 82 15.48 1.05 -7.38
C GLN A 82 14.79 0.18 -6.33
N SER A 83 15.54 -0.73 -5.70
CA SER A 83 15.01 -1.61 -4.66
C SER A 83 14.58 -0.84 -3.41
N VAL A 84 15.38 0.15 -2.99
CA VAL A 84 15.02 1.08 -1.90
C VAL A 84 13.77 1.88 -2.28
N LEU A 85 13.72 2.45 -3.49
CA LEU A 85 12.55 3.21 -3.96
C LEU A 85 11.28 2.36 -3.98
N ALA A 86 11.37 1.09 -4.38
CA ALA A 86 10.24 0.16 -4.35
C ALA A 86 9.76 -0.07 -2.91
N ALA A 87 10.67 -0.36 -1.97
CA ALA A 87 10.33 -0.57 -0.56
C ALA A 87 9.73 0.70 0.08
N GLU A 88 10.27 1.88 -0.23
CA GLU A 88 9.74 3.16 0.25
C GLU A 88 8.36 3.47 -0.31
N LEU A 89 8.13 3.18 -1.60
CA LEU A 89 6.82 3.31 -2.21
C LEU A 89 5.81 2.39 -1.51
N MET A 90 6.16 1.12 -1.30
CA MET A 90 5.28 0.16 -0.62
C MET A 90 4.96 0.60 0.81
N ARG A 91 5.96 1.12 1.54
CA ARG A 91 5.77 1.70 2.88
C ARG A 91 4.80 2.88 2.84
N GLU A 92 5.02 3.84 1.93
CA GLU A 92 4.20 5.04 1.79
C GLU A 92 2.75 4.70 1.44
N VAL A 93 2.52 3.70 0.58
CA VAL A 93 1.19 3.19 0.26
C VAL A 93 0.50 2.68 1.53
N GLY A 94 1.19 1.88 2.35
CA GLY A 94 0.62 1.39 3.59
C GLY A 94 0.24 2.45 4.59
N LEU A 95 1.09 3.48 4.72
CA LEU A 95 0.81 4.64 5.57
C LEU A 95 -0.38 5.45 5.05
N LYS A 96 -0.49 5.65 3.73
CA LYS A 96 -1.63 6.35 3.11
C LYS A 96 -2.94 5.58 3.21
N CYS A 97 -2.88 4.26 3.13
CA CYS A 97 -4.06 3.40 3.20
C CYS A 97 -4.53 3.14 4.64
N ILE A 98 -3.89 3.71 5.67
CA ILE A 98 -4.24 3.45 7.08
C ILE A 98 -5.71 3.80 7.40
N GLY A 99 -6.26 4.85 6.79
CA GLY A 99 -7.66 5.24 6.95
C GLY A 99 -8.66 4.24 6.36
N PHE A 100 -8.23 3.43 5.38
CA PHE A 100 -9.05 2.39 4.75
C PHE A 100 -8.82 1.00 5.36
N ASN A 101 -7.58 0.66 5.67
CA ASN A 101 -7.17 -0.67 6.15
C ASN A 101 -7.33 -0.84 7.67
N GLY A 102 -7.31 0.27 8.40
CA GLY A 102 -7.25 0.31 9.85
C GLY A 102 -5.81 0.20 10.38
N VAL A 103 -5.54 0.91 11.47
CA VAL A 103 -4.22 0.99 12.12
C VAL A 103 -3.61 -0.39 12.42
N PRO A 104 -4.33 -1.37 13.02
CA PRO A 104 -3.72 -2.65 13.36
C PRO A 104 -3.20 -3.44 12.16
N ARG A 105 -3.95 -3.41 11.04
CA ARG A 105 -3.58 -4.10 9.79
C ARG A 105 -2.33 -3.49 9.18
N THR A 106 -2.28 -2.16 9.13
CA THR A 106 -1.10 -1.43 8.66
C THR A 106 0.14 -1.73 9.50
N ILE A 107 0.02 -1.77 10.84
CA ILE A 107 1.13 -2.12 11.73
C ILE A 107 1.63 -3.54 11.45
N ASN A 108 0.74 -4.52 11.39
CA ASN A 108 1.12 -5.92 11.14
C ASN A 108 1.84 -6.08 9.80
N CYS A 109 1.26 -5.55 8.73
CA CYS A 109 1.83 -5.62 7.39
C CYS A 109 3.18 -4.90 7.28
N LEU A 110 3.29 -3.66 7.78
CA LEU A 110 4.54 -2.90 7.68
C LEU A 110 5.65 -3.44 8.58
N GLY A 111 5.31 -3.92 9.78
CA GLY A 111 6.26 -4.53 10.70
C GLY A 111 6.90 -5.78 10.10
N ALA A 112 6.07 -6.71 9.63
CA ALA A 112 6.53 -7.93 8.97
C ALA A 112 7.24 -7.64 7.64
N PHE A 113 6.72 -6.70 6.84
CA PHE A 113 7.38 -6.28 5.60
C PHE A 113 8.80 -5.79 5.87
N ARG A 114 8.99 -4.88 6.84
CA ARG A 114 10.32 -4.38 7.22
C ARG A 114 11.25 -5.49 7.72
N ALA A 115 10.73 -6.44 8.50
CA ALA A 115 11.51 -7.56 9.02
C ALA A 115 12.01 -8.52 7.92
N ASN A 116 11.26 -8.64 6.82
CA ASN A 116 11.58 -9.51 5.69
C ASN A 116 12.36 -8.81 4.56
N LEU A 117 12.64 -7.52 4.68
CA LEU A 117 13.50 -6.83 3.70
C LEU A 117 14.96 -7.26 3.87
N PRO A 118 15.75 -7.31 2.79
CA PRO A 118 17.19 -7.48 2.90
C PRO A 118 17.80 -6.40 3.82
N PRO A 119 18.74 -6.73 4.73
CA PRO A 119 19.28 -5.79 5.72
C PRO A 119 19.85 -4.51 5.12
N GLU A 120 20.50 -4.61 3.96
CA GLU A 120 21.08 -3.49 3.21
C GLU A 120 20.01 -2.56 2.63
N ILE A 121 18.81 -3.06 2.36
CA ILE A 121 17.67 -2.25 1.91
C ILE A 121 16.99 -1.63 3.13
N ALA A 122 16.71 -2.42 4.17
CA ALA A 122 16.04 -1.96 5.38
C ALA A 122 16.78 -0.82 6.11
N SER A 123 18.12 -0.85 6.07
CA SER A 123 19.01 0.19 6.60
C SER A 123 19.13 1.43 5.72
N SER A 124 18.79 1.33 4.42
CA SER A 124 18.87 2.44 3.46
C SER A 124 17.55 3.21 3.31
N LEU A 125 16.48 2.80 4.01
CA LEU A 125 15.19 3.47 3.98
C LEU A 125 15.28 4.86 4.64
N SER A 126 14.66 5.86 4.01
CA SER A 126 14.57 7.21 4.55
C SER A 126 13.82 7.26 5.87
N THR A 127 14.48 7.84 6.87
CA THR A 127 13.92 8.18 8.18
C THR A 127 13.43 9.63 8.25
N THR A 128 13.70 10.42 7.21
CA THR A 128 13.33 11.83 7.14
C THR A 128 11.90 12.00 6.64
N PRO A 129 11.00 12.64 7.40
CA PRO A 129 9.66 12.95 6.94
C PRO A 129 9.70 13.86 5.69
N THR A 130 8.94 13.51 4.66
CA THR A 130 8.91 14.27 3.39
C THR A 130 7.81 15.33 3.32
N ARG A 131 6.86 15.33 4.26
CA ARG A 131 5.74 16.27 4.32
C ARG A 131 5.76 17.03 5.62
N TYR A 132 6.58 18.07 5.66
CA TYR A 132 6.54 19.06 6.71
C TYR A 132 5.81 20.29 6.18
N THR A 133 4.65 20.61 6.77
CA THR A 133 3.88 21.79 6.39
C THR A 133 4.36 22.99 7.18
N THR A 134 4.84 23.99 6.45
CA THR A 134 5.22 25.30 6.98
C THR A 134 4.40 26.38 6.25
N PRO A 135 4.23 27.57 6.84
CA PRO A 135 3.62 28.69 6.14
C PRO A 135 4.25 28.95 4.75
N SER A 136 5.56 28.74 4.61
CA SER A 136 6.29 28.90 3.34
C SER A 136 6.05 27.79 2.31
N THR A 137 5.69 26.57 2.71
CA THR A 137 5.48 25.42 1.81
C THR A 137 4.02 25.19 1.45
N ILE A 138 3.08 25.70 2.25
CA ILE A 138 1.63 25.57 2.00
C ILE A 138 1.23 26.04 0.59
N PRO A 139 1.68 27.21 0.08
CA PRO A 139 1.28 27.67 -1.24
C PRO A 139 1.66 26.70 -2.37
N SER A 140 2.86 26.09 -2.29
CA SER A 140 3.32 25.13 -3.31
C SER A 140 2.56 23.80 -3.23
N ILE A 141 2.21 23.35 -2.03
CA ILE A 141 1.38 22.16 -1.81
C ILE A 141 -0.02 22.36 -2.39
N LEU A 142 -0.65 23.51 -2.10
CA LEU A 142 -1.98 23.84 -2.62
C LEU A 142 -1.98 23.94 -4.15
N SER A 143 -0.98 24.62 -4.73
CA SER A 143 -0.83 24.74 -6.18
C SER A 143 -0.70 23.37 -6.86
N ARG A 144 0.14 22.48 -6.34
CA ARG A 144 0.28 21.10 -6.85
C ARG A 144 -1.02 20.31 -6.74
N GLY A 145 -1.73 20.45 -5.62
CA GLY A 145 -3.03 19.79 -5.41
C GLY A 145 -4.09 20.29 -6.38
N ALA A 146 -4.21 21.61 -6.56
CA ALA A 146 -5.15 22.24 -7.48
C ALA A 146 -4.85 21.89 -8.95
N SER A 147 -3.57 21.83 -9.31
CA SER A 147 -3.12 21.40 -10.64
C SER A 147 -3.50 19.95 -10.91
N LEU A 148 -3.25 19.04 -9.96
CA LEU A 148 -3.64 17.64 -10.08
C LEU A 148 -5.16 17.46 -10.16
N TRP A 149 -5.92 18.16 -9.30
CA TRP A 149 -7.38 18.18 -9.33
C TRP A 149 -7.90 18.59 -10.72
N THR A 150 -7.37 19.68 -11.25
CA THR A 150 -7.73 20.19 -12.57
C THR A 150 -7.38 19.17 -13.66
N SER A 151 -6.20 18.57 -13.62
CA SER A 151 -5.77 17.56 -14.60
C SER A 151 -6.68 16.33 -14.63
N ILE A 152 -7.23 15.91 -13.49
CA ILE A 152 -8.08 14.71 -13.41
C ILE A 152 -9.52 15.03 -13.82
N TYR A 153 -10.05 16.17 -13.37
CA TYR A 153 -11.47 16.48 -13.46
C TYR A 153 -11.83 17.49 -14.55
N HIS A 154 -10.88 17.96 -15.36
CA HIS A 154 -11.16 18.86 -16.47
C HIS A 154 -12.21 18.24 -17.43
N PRO A 155 -13.22 19.01 -17.90
CA PRO A 155 -13.47 20.45 -17.66
C PRO A 155 -14.33 20.76 -16.42
N PHE A 156 -14.73 19.75 -15.65
CA PHE A 156 -15.66 19.89 -14.52
C PHE A 156 -15.01 20.26 -13.19
N ALA A 157 -13.68 20.40 -13.15
CA ALA A 157 -12.90 20.64 -11.94
C ALA A 157 -13.45 21.77 -11.06
N GLY A 158 -13.83 22.92 -11.64
CA GLY A 158 -14.41 24.04 -10.89
C GLY A 158 -15.77 23.71 -10.29
N LYS A 159 -16.69 23.15 -11.08
CA LYS A 159 -18.03 22.75 -10.61
C LYS A 159 -17.96 21.71 -9.48
N LEU A 160 -17.07 20.74 -9.61
CA LEU A 160 -16.87 19.71 -8.59
C LEU A 160 -16.25 20.30 -7.33
N PHE A 161 -15.26 21.19 -7.46
CA PHE A 161 -14.64 21.85 -6.32
C PHE A 161 -15.67 22.62 -5.49
N THR A 162 -16.46 23.48 -6.13
CA THR A 162 -17.52 24.27 -5.46
C THR A 162 -18.56 23.40 -4.74
N LYS A 163 -18.80 22.18 -5.21
CA LYS A 163 -19.78 21.27 -4.58
C LYS A 163 -19.22 20.53 -3.36
N LEU A 164 -17.89 20.41 -3.25
CA LEU A 164 -17.19 19.59 -2.25
C LEU A 164 -16.50 20.43 -1.16
N SER A 165 -16.28 21.72 -1.40
CA SER A 165 -15.81 22.69 -0.41
C SER A 165 -16.94 23.17 0.48
#